data_AF-A0A1G0Z937-F1
#
_entry.id   AF-A0A1G0Z937-F1
#
_cell.length_a   1.000
_cell.length_b   1.000
_cell.length_c   1.000
_cell.angle_alpha   90.00
_cell.angle_beta   90.00
_cell.angle_gamma   90.00
#
_symmetry.space_group_name_H-M   'P 1'
#
loop_
_entity.id
_entity.type
_entity.pdbx_description
1 polymer ?
#
loop_
_entity_poly.entity_id
_entity_poly.type
_entity_poly.pdbx_seq_one_letter_code
_entity_poly.pdbx_strand_id
1 'polypeptide(L)'
;MRLLLPDLLKEWQEHASEIEAAISDRNFRAFTLAFRRGCRCFEKIKELLEKEKNLKDTLSKEEKEEVKAAVSRWDGITEKIKPWMGEVKEKLAQVETKRRNMRKLGKAYTYKANTTGVTLRVKAK
;
A
#
# COMPACT_ATOMS: atom_id res chain seq x y z
N MET A 1 -29.43 1.47 -7.73
CA MET A 1 -29.26 2.90 -7.40
C MET A 1 -28.12 3.44 -8.26
N ARG A 2 -28.36 4.46 -9.10
CA ARG A 2 -27.26 5.18 -9.76
C ARG A 2 -26.63 6.08 -8.69
N LEU A 3 -25.37 5.86 -8.35
CA LEU A 3 -24.63 6.78 -7.47
C LEU A 3 -24.38 8.07 -8.24
N LEU A 4 -24.67 9.21 -7.63
CA LEU A 4 -24.44 10.53 -8.23
C LEU A 4 -22.97 10.91 -8.05
N LEU A 5 -22.45 11.76 -8.95
CA LEU A 5 -21.06 12.23 -8.90
C LEU A 5 -20.64 12.82 -7.53
N PRO A 6 -21.48 13.62 -6.83
CA PRO A 6 -21.14 14.17 -5.52
C PRO A 6 -20.93 13.09 -4.45
N ASP A 7 -21.73 12.01 -4.47
CA ASP A 7 -21.61 10.92 -3.51
C ASP A 7 -20.27 10.18 -3.68
N LEU A 8 -19.86 9.96 -4.93
CA LEU A 8 -18.58 9.33 -5.24
C LEU A 8 -17.39 10.23 -4.92
N LEU A 9 -17.50 11.54 -5.13
CA LEU A 9 -16.46 12.48 -4.72
C LEU A 9 -16.28 12.49 -3.20
N LYS A 10 -17.37 12.45 -2.45
CA LYS A 10 -17.32 12.34 -0.99
C LYS A 10 -16.70 11.04 -0.53
N GLU A 11 -17.12 9.90 -1.11
CA GLU A 11 -16.52 8.59 -0.83
C GLU A 11 -15.01 8.59 -1.14
N TRP A 12 -14.61 9.24 -2.24
CA TRP A 12 -13.20 9.37 -2.61
C TRP A 12 -12.39 10.24 -1.63
N GLN A 13 -12.98 11.34 -1.13
CA GLN A 13 -12.37 12.18 -0.09
C GLN A 13 -12.27 11.48 1.27
N GLU A 14 -13.22 10.62 1.60
CA GLU A 14 -13.16 9.77 2.81
C GLU A 14 -11.97 8.82 2.72
N HIS A 15 -11.81 8.12 1.58
CA HIS A 15 -10.63 7.28 1.35
C HIS A 15 -9.31 8.04 1.36
N ALA A 16 -9.30 9.28 0.85
CA ALA A 16 -8.13 10.15 0.94
C ALA A 16 -7.74 10.42 2.41
N SER A 17 -8.74 10.67 3.26
CA SER A 17 -8.52 10.89 4.71
C SER A 17 -8.08 9.61 5.43
N GLU A 18 -8.66 8.45 5.08
CA GLU A 18 -8.22 7.13 5.59
C GLU A 18 -6.75 6.83 5.24
N ILE A 19 -6.32 7.22 4.03
CA ILE A 19 -4.92 7.07 3.61
C ILE A 19 -4.00 7.97 4.44
N GLU A 20 -4.35 9.24 4.65
CA GLU A 20 -3.55 10.15 5.47
C GLU A 20 -3.42 9.64 6.91
N ALA A 21 -4.51 9.14 7.49
CA ALA A 21 -4.49 8.51 8.82
C ALA A 21 -3.58 7.27 8.85
N ALA A 22 -3.68 6.39 7.84
CA ALA A 22 -2.85 5.20 7.76
C ALA A 22 -1.36 5.49 7.57
N ILE A 23 -1.01 6.58 6.86
CA ILE A 23 0.38 7.06 6.72
C ILE A 23 0.89 7.56 8.07
N SER A 24 0.12 8.38 8.78
CA SER A 24 0.45 8.88 10.12
C SER A 24 0.66 7.75 11.13
N ASP A 25 -0.24 6.75 11.12
CA ASP A 25 -0.18 5.57 11.99
C ASP A 25 0.86 4.54 11.53
N ARG A 26 1.54 4.77 10.41
CA ARG A 26 2.48 3.84 9.77
C ARG A 26 1.88 2.44 9.55
N ASN A 27 0.57 2.36 9.31
CA ASN A 27 -0.17 1.11 9.15
C ASN A 27 -0.30 0.74 7.67
N PHE A 28 0.63 -0.08 7.18
CA PHE A 28 0.68 -0.50 5.77
C PHE A 28 -0.57 -1.27 5.30
N ARG A 29 -1.20 -2.05 6.19
CA ARG A 29 -2.38 -2.84 5.85
C ARG A 29 -3.61 -1.94 5.69
N ALA A 30 -3.79 -0.98 6.58
CA ALA A 30 -4.85 0.02 6.46
C ALA A 30 -4.65 0.87 5.20
N PHE A 31 -3.41 1.29 4.95
CA PHE A 31 -3.04 2.05 3.75
C PHE A 31 -3.39 1.32 2.45
N THR A 32 -2.95 0.06 2.30
CA THR A 32 -3.21 -0.71 1.08
C THR A 32 -4.70 -0.95 0.84
N LEU A 33 -5.48 -1.15 1.91
CA LEU A 33 -6.93 -1.29 1.81
C LEU A 33 -7.60 0.01 1.35
N ALA A 34 -7.29 1.13 2.00
CA ALA A 34 -7.86 2.44 1.69
C ALA A 34 -7.45 2.92 0.28
N PHE A 35 -6.18 2.75 -0.10
CA PHE A 35 -5.67 3.07 -1.43
C PHE A 35 -6.39 2.29 -2.53
N ARG A 36 -6.59 0.98 -2.35
CA ARG A 36 -7.32 0.15 -3.33
C ARG A 36 -8.78 0.56 -3.47
N ARG A 37 -9.43 0.94 -2.37
CA ARG A 37 -10.82 1.44 -2.39
C ARG A 37 -10.91 2.78 -3.12
N GLY A 38 -10.00 3.70 -2.82
CA GLY A 38 -9.93 4.98 -3.51
C GLY A 38 -9.67 4.87 -5.01
N CYS A 39 -8.76 3.98 -5.45
CA CYS A 39 -8.56 3.72 -6.88
C CYS A 39 -9.83 3.20 -7.58
N ARG A 40 -10.57 2.29 -6.94
CA ARG A 40 -11.85 1.80 -7.47
C ARG A 40 -12.90 2.92 -7.53
N CYS A 41 -12.93 3.79 -6.53
CA CYS A 41 -13.83 4.95 -6.53
C CYS A 41 -13.49 5.90 -7.69
N PHE A 42 -12.20 6.17 -7.90
CA PHE A 42 -11.74 6.96 -9.04
C PHE A 42 -12.10 6.32 -10.40
N GLU A 43 -11.96 5.01 -10.56
CA GLU A 43 -12.40 4.30 -11.77
C GLU A 43 -13.90 4.48 -12.03
N LYS A 44 -14.74 4.40 -10.98
CA LYS A 44 -16.18 4.68 -11.10
C LYS A 44 -16.47 6.13 -11.51
N ILE A 45 -15.75 7.10 -10.93
CA ILE A 45 -15.88 8.51 -11.30
C ILE A 45 -15.51 8.70 -12.78
N LYS A 46 -14.38 8.12 -13.20
CA LYS A 46 -13.93 8.17 -14.58
C LYS A 46 -14.94 7.54 -15.54
N GLU A 47 -15.47 6.36 -15.21
CA GLU A 47 -16.49 5.69 -16.01
C GLU A 47 -17.78 6.50 -16.12
N LEU A 48 -18.21 7.17 -15.06
CA LEU A 48 -19.37 8.06 -15.11
C LEU A 48 -19.13 9.23 -16.07
N LEU A 49 -17.99 9.90 -15.92
CA LEU A 49 -17.59 11.02 -16.78
C LEU A 49 -17.42 10.59 -18.26
N GLU A 50 -17.01 9.35 -18.52
CA GLU A 50 -16.86 8.81 -19.88
C GLU A 50 -18.18 8.32 -20.50
N LYS A 51 -19.08 7.71 -19.70
CA LYS A 51 -20.41 7.25 -20.17
C LYS A 51 -21.31 8.44 -20.47
N GLU A 52 -21.21 9.49 -19.67
CA GLU A 52 -21.89 10.76 -19.90
C GLU A 52 -21.05 11.64 -20.82
N LYS A 53 -20.83 11.21 -22.07
CA LYS A 53 -20.02 11.89 -23.12
C LYS A 53 -20.32 13.39 -23.33
N ASN A 54 -21.39 13.93 -22.75
CA ASN A 54 -21.78 15.34 -22.79
C ASN A 54 -21.64 16.10 -21.45
N LEU A 55 -21.23 15.47 -20.34
CA LEU A 55 -21.20 16.13 -19.01
C LEU A 55 -20.03 17.09 -18.79
N LYS A 56 -18.97 17.04 -19.60
CA LYS A 56 -17.95 18.10 -19.58
C LYS A 56 -18.55 19.49 -19.79
N ASP A 57 -19.67 19.58 -20.51
CA ASP A 57 -20.42 20.83 -20.73
C ASP A 57 -21.63 20.99 -19.79
N THR A 58 -22.11 19.91 -19.14
CA THR A 58 -23.27 19.95 -18.22
C THR A 58 -22.88 20.05 -16.73
N LEU A 59 -21.64 19.76 -16.37
CA LEU A 59 -21.13 19.95 -15.00
C LEU A 59 -21.11 21.44 -14.65
N SER A 60 -21.70 21.76 -13.50
CA SER A 60 -21.60 23.07 -12.87
C SER A 60 -20.13 23.46 -12.70
N LYS A 61 -19.83 24.76 -12.72
CA LYS A 61 -18.49 25.27 -12.38
C LYS A 61 -18.04 24.77 -11.00
N GLU A 62 -18.97 24.65 -10.05
CA GLU A 62 -18.71 24.20 -8.69
C GLU A 62 -18.26 22.74 -8.66
N GLU A 63 -18.95 21.85 -9.36
CA GLU A 63 -18.58 20.43 -9.43
C GLU A 63 -17.21 20.21 -10.10
N LYS A 64 -16.87 21.04 -11.10
CA LYS A 64 -15.54 21.01 -11.73
C LYS A 64 -14.44 21.44 -10.76
N GLU A 65 -14.72 22.44 -9.91
CA GLU A 65 -13.78 22.87 -8.88
C GLU A 65 -13.63 21.83 -7.77
N GLU A 66 -14.71 21.17 -7.36
CA GLU A 66 -14.67 20.08 -6.39
C GLU A 66 -13.86 18.88 -6.88
N VAL A 67 -14.05 18.47 -8.15
CA VAL A 67 -13.24 17.41 -8.76
C VAL A 67 -11.77 17.80 -8.77
N LYS A 68 -11.44 19.05 -9.17
CA LYS A 68 -10.05 19.53 -9.16
C LYS A 68 -9.45 19.56 -7.76
N ALA A 69 -10.19 20.01 -6.76
CA ALA A 69 -9.75 20.03 -5.37
C ALA A 69 -9.49 18.60 -4.85
N ALA A 70 -10.38 17.66 -5.17
CA ALA A 70 -10.23 16.26 -4.80
C ALA A 70 -9.00 15.61 -5.46
N VAL A 71 -8.78 15.86 -6.76
CA VAL A 71 -7.58 15.40 -7.49
C VAL A 71 -6.31 15.99 -6.87
N SER A 72 -6.28 17.30 -6.63
CA SER A 72 -5.11 17.96 -6.05
C SER A 72 -4.77 17.42 -4.65
N ARG A 73 -5.78 17.13 -3.83
CA ARG A 73 -5.59 16.47 -2.53
C ARG A 73 -5.02 15.06 -2.69
N TRP A 74 -5.55 14.29 -3.64
CA TRP A 74 -5.07 12.93 -3.93
C TRP A 74 -3.60 12.94 -4.40
N ASP A 75 -3.24 13.86 -5.30
CA ASP A 75 -1.86 14.04 -5.76
C ASP A 75 -0.93 14.40 -4.59
N GLY A 76 -1.34 15.31 -3.71
CA GLY A 76 -0.60 15.65 -2.50
C GLY A 76 -0.37 14.46 -1.58
N ILE A 77 -1.33 13.54 -1.48
CA ILE A 77 -1.18 12.29 -0.73
C ILE A 77 -0.18 11.35 -1.41
N THR A 78 -0.20 11.23 -2.73
CA THR A 78 0.75 10.38 -3.47
C THR A 78 2.20 10.84 -3.31
N GLU A 79 2.46 12.14 -3.23
CA GLU A 79 3.80 12.65 -2.93
C GLU A 79 4.27 12.27 -1.52
N LYS A 80 3.39 12.33 -0.52
CA LYS A 80 3.70 11.89 0.86
C LYS A 80 3.96 10.38 0.97
N ILE A 81 3.38 9.58 0.06
CA ILE A 81 3.54 8.12 0.04
C ILE A 81 4.95 7.72 -0.45
N LYS A 82 5.56 8.47 -1.37
CA LYS A 82 6.85 8.09 -1.98
C LYS A 82 7.97 7.89 -0.95
N PRO A 83 8.22 8.81 0.00
CA PRO A 83 9.23 8.61 1.05
C PRO A 83 8.91 7.41 1.94
N TRP A 84 7.65 7.28 2.35
CA TRP A 84 7.23 6.19 3.24
C TRP A 84 7.36 4.81 2.59
N MET A 85 7.04 4.68 1.30
CA MET A 85 7.29 3.48 0.51
C MET A 85 8.78 3.13 0.43
N GLY A 86 9.66 4.14 0.39
CA GLY A 86 11.11 3.97 0.50
C GLY A 86 11.50 3.32 1.83
N GLU A 87 11.02 3.88 2.96
CA GLU A 87 11.27 3.34 4.29
C GLU A 87 10.77 1.89 4.45
N VAL A 88 9.60 1.58 3.90
CA VAL A 88 9.02 0.22 3.96
C VAL A 88 9.88 -0.78 3.19
N LYS A 89 10.34 -0.43 1.98
CA LYS A 89 11.24 -1.27 1.18
C LYS A 89 12.56 -1.54 1.90
N GLU A 90 13.13 -0.51 2.52
CA GLU A 90 14.37 -0.65 3.28
C GLU A 90 14.21 -1.57 4.49
N LYS A 91 13.14 -1.38 5.28
CA LYS A 91 12.82 -2.25 6.42
C LYS A 91 12.58 -3.71 5.99
N LEU A 92 11.91 -3.94 4.86
CA LEU A 92 11.72 -5.28 4.30
C LEU A 92 13.06 -5.92 3.93
N ALA A 93 13.95 -5.20 3.24
CA ALA A 93 15.28 -5.69 2.90
C ALA A 93 16.11 -6.06 4.15
N GLN A 94 16.01 -5.27 5.22
CA GLN A 94 16.65 -5.57 6.50
C GLN A 94 16.09 -6.85 7.14
N VAL A 95 14.77 -7.04 7.12
CA VAL A 95 14.10 -8.25 7.65
C VAL A 95 14.49 -9.49 6.84
N GLU A 96 14.53 -9.40 5.51
CA GLU A 96 14.98 -10.49 4.65
C GLU A 96 16.44 -10.86 4.90
N THR A 97 17.31 -9.86 5.05
CA THR A 97 18.72 -10.06 5.39
C THR A 97 18.87 -10.75 6.75
N LYS A 98 18.13 -10.29 7.77
CA LYS A 98 18.07 -10.94 9.09
C LYS A 98 17.61 -12.39 9.00
N ARG A 99 16.52 -12.67 8.26
CA ARG A 99 16.02 -14.04 8.05
C ARG A 99 17.05 -14.92 7.34
N ARG A 100 17.73 -14.41 6.32
CA ARG A 100 18.80 -15.13 5.60
C ARG A 100 19.97 -15.46 6.53
N ASN A 101 20.39 -14.51 7.36
CA ASN A 101 21.45 -14.71 8.34
C ASN A 101 21.06 -15.71 9.43
N MET A 102 19.83 -15.64 9.95
CA MET A 102 19.30 -16.62 10.89
C MET A 102 19.23 -18.04 10.29
N ARG A 103 18.83 -18.17 9.02
CA ARG A 103 18.88 -19.47 8.31
C ARG A 103 20.30 -19.99 8.14
N LYS A 104 21.28 -19.14 7.82
CA LYS A 104 22.69 -19.52 7.72
C LYS A 104 23.24 -19.99 9.08
N LEU A 105 22.95 -19.24 10.15
CA LEU A 105 23.33 -19.60 11.52
C LEU A 105 22.69 -20.93 11.93
N GLY A 106 21.38 -21.10 11.73
CA GLY A 106 20.68 -22.35 12.01
C GLY A 106 21.32 -23.53 11.29
N LYS A 107 21.61 -23.40 10.00
CA LYS A 107 22.34 -24.42 9.23
C LYS A 107 23.73 -24.72 9.79
N ALA A 108 24.50 -23.71 10.18
CA ALA A 108 25.83 -23.89 10.75
C ALA A 108 25.80 -24.63 12.10
N TYR A 109 24.84 -24.31 12.96
CA TYR A 109 24.64 -24.99 14.24
C TYR A 109 24.15 -26.44 14.07
N THR A 110 23.20 -26.69 13.17
CA THR A 110 22.74 -28.06 12.85
C THR A 110 23.81 -28.89 12.15
N TYR A 111 24.65 -28.26 11.30
CA TYR A 111 25.75 -28.93 10.61
C TYR A 111 26.85 -29.37 11.59
N LYS A 112 27.21 -28.53 12.57
CA LYS A 112 28.14 -28.91 13.65
C LYS A 112 27.58 -30.00 14.56
N ALA A 113 26.29 -29.98 14.87
CA ALA A 113 25.68 -31.04 15.69
C ALA A 113 25.81 -32.43 15.03
N ASN A 114 25.56 -32.53 13.72
CA ASN A 114 25.62 -33.80 12.99
C ASN A 114 27.04 -34.27 12.66
N THR A 115 28.01 -33.36 12.52
CA THR A 115 29.40 -33.75 12.26
C THR A 115 30.13 -34.13 13.55
N THR A 116 29.93 -33.42 14.66
CA THR A 116 30.65 -33.69 15.92
C THR A 116 30.17 -34.97 16.61
N GLY A 117 28.87 -35.30 16.53
CA GLY A 117 28.32 -36.53 17.10
C GLY A 117 28.77 -37.80 16.37
N VAL A 118 29.08 -37.70 15.07
CA VAL A 118 29.54 -38.84 14.25
C VAL A 118 31.03 -39.07 14.42
N THR A 119 31.88 -38.03 14.49
CA THR A 119 33.32 -38.21 14.73
C THR A 119 33.65 -38.67 16.16
N LEU A 120 32.85 -38.30 17.17
CA LEU A 120 33.01 -38.82 18.53
C LEU A 120 32.71 -40.33 18.61
N ARG A 121 31.77 -40.84 17.81
CA ARG A 121 31.40 -42.27 17.79
C ARG A 121 32.44 -43.15 17.10
N VAL A 122 33.16 -42.62 16.12
CA VAL A 122 34.18 -43.37 15.36
C VAL A 122 35.48 -43.53 16.16
N LYS A 123 35.81 -42.60 17.08
CA LYS A 123 36.99 -42.72 17.96
C LYS A 123 36.76 -43.58 19.21
N ALA A 124 35.52 -44.00 19.47
CA ALA A 124 35.15 -44.81 20.63
C ALA A 124 34.99 -46.32 20.29
N LYS A 125 35.47 -46.75 19.12
CA LYS A 125 35.46 -48.16 18.68
C LYS A 125 36.88 -48.69 18.53
#